data_AF-A0A0D3D724-F1
#
_entry.id   AF-A0A0D3D724-F1
#
_cell.length_a   1.000
_cell.length_b   1.000
_cell.length_c   1.000
_cell.angle_alpha   90.00
_cell.angle_beta   90.00
_cell.angle_gamma   90.00
#
_symmetry.space_group_name_H-M   'P 1'
#
loop_
_entity.id
_entity.type
_entity.pdbx_description
1 polymer ?
#
loop_
_entity_poly.entity_id
_entity_poly.type
_entity_poly.pdbx_seq_one_letter_code
_entity_poly.pdbx_strand_id
1 'polypeptide(L)'
;MDSTEASVTDLNNKLREEDDDNTAANGDQKKEPACFSSVIPGWFSEMSPMWPGEAHSLKVEKVLFQGKSDYQDVIVFQSATYGKVLVLDGVIQLTERDECAYQEMITHLPLCSILNPKKVN
;
A
#
# COMPACT_ATOMS: atom_id res chain seq x y z
N MET A 1 -15.97 -41.57 -37.46
CA MET A 1 -16.89 -40.41 -37.55
C MET A 1 -17.34 -40.15 -36.13
N ASP A 2 -16.41 -39.69 -35.30
CA ASP A 2 -16.00 -38.28 -35.12
C ASP A 2 -17.03 -37.56 -34.23
N SER A 3 -16.81 -37.60 -32.92
CA SER A 3 -16.19 -36.54 -32.08
C SER A 3 -17.12 -35.35 -31.88
N THR A 4 -17.45 -35.02 -30.62
CA THR A 4 -17.21 -33.69 -30.00
C THR A 4 -17.88 -33.67 -28.63
N GLU A 5 -17.12 -34.02 -27.60
CA GLU A 5 -17.30 -33.49 -26.24
C GLU A 5 -15.93 -33.57 -25.53
N ALA A 6 -14.94 -32.87 -26.09
CA ALA A 6 -13.73 -32.55 -25.35
C ALA A 6 -14.09 -31.43 -24.36
N SER A 7 -14.29 -31.82 -23.11
CA SER A 7 -14.63 -30.92 -22.02
C SER A 7 -13.50 -29.91 -21.79
N VAL A 8 -13.90 -28.69 -21.41
CA VAL A 8 -13.17 -27.42 -21.27
C VAL A 8 -11.85 -27.46 -20.48
N THR A 9 -11.51 -28.60 -19.86
CA THR A 9 -10.29 -28.85 -19.08
C THR A 9 -8.98 -28.82 -19.88
N ASP A 10 -9.00 -29.03 -21.20
CA ASP A 10 -7.77 -29.07 -22.02
C ASP A 10 -7.28 -27.70 -22.53
N LEU A 11 -8.10 -26.64 -22.43
CA LEU A 11 -7.69 -25.28 -22.82
C LEU A 11 -6.92 -24.54 -21.71
N ASN A 12 -7.14 -24.89 -20.45
CA ASN A 12 -6.44 -24.24 -19.32
C ASN A 12 -5.00 -24.72 -19.13
N ASN A 13 -4.65 -25.89 -19.65
CA ASN A 13 -3.30 -26.45 -19.53
C ASN A 13 -2.35 -26.01 -20.64
N LYS A 14 -2.82 -25.26 -21.65
CA LYS A 14 -2.00 -24.85 -22.81
C LYS A 14 -1.57 -23.37 -22.81
N LEU A 15 -1.67 -22.71 -21.65
CA LEU A 15 -1.19 -21.34 -21.39
C LEU A 15 -0.08 -21.31 -20.32
N ARG A 16 0.56 -22.44 -20.01
CA ARG A 16 1.57 -22.57 -18.93
C ARG A 16 2.95 -23.05 -19.38
N GLU A 17 3.21 -23.12 -20.66
CA GLU A 17 4.53 -23.46 -21.20
C GLU A 17 4.76 -22.61 -22.44
N GLU A 18 5.39 -21.45 -22.29
CA GLU A 18 6.24 -20.71 -23.24
C GLU A 18 6.43 -19.32 -22.63
N ASP A 19 7.50 -19.10 -21.87
CA ASP A 19 8.22 -17.83 -21.70
C ASP A 19 9.38 -18.04 -20.70
N ASP A 20 10.23 -19.02 -20.98
CA ASP A 20 11.58 -19.13 -20.41
C ASP A 20 12.58 -18.96 -21.56
N ASP A 21 13.10 -17.73 -21.70
CA ASP A 21 14.49 -17.38 -22.05
C ASP A 21 14.55 -16.05 -22.83
N ASN A 22 14.86 -14.96 -22.13
CA ASN A 22 15.94 -14.07 -22.60
C ASN A 22 16.45 -13.14 -21.48
N THR A 23 17.76 -13.16 -21.28
CA THR A 23 18.48 -12.41 -20.24
C THR A 23 19.05 -11.10 -20.79
N ALA A 24 19.11 -10.08 -19.92
CA ALA A 24 19.93 -8.86 -19.93
C ALA A 24 19.45 -7.62 -20.72
N ALA A 25 18.98 -6.59 -19.99
CA ALA A 25 19.73 -5.34 -19.76
C ALA A 25 18.89 -4.25 -19.03
N ASN A 26 19.45 -3.75 -17.91
CA ASN A 26 19.32 -2.41 -17.32
C ASN A 26 17.96 -1.84 -16.84
N GLY A 27 17.92 -1.63 -15.51
CA GLY A 27 17.11 -0.62 -14.83
C GLY A 27 16.38 -1.18 -13.61
N ASP A 28 16.74 -0.75 -12.41
CA ASP A 28 16.05 -1.06 -11.15
C ASP A 28 14.55 -0.70 -11.21
N GLN A 29 13.73 -1.57 -11.78
CA GLN A 29 12.28 -1.46 -11.69
C GLN A 29 11.85 -2.09 -10.36
N LYS A 30 11.88 -1.27 -9.30
CA LYS A 30 11.30 -1.63 -8.01
C LYS A 30 9.81 -1.91 -8.22
N LYS A 31 9.44 -3.20 -8.16
CA LYS A 31 8.06 -3.70 -8.28
C LYS A 31 7.13 -2.84 -7.41
N GLU A 32 6.10 -2.24 -8.02
CA GLU A 32 5.14 -1.41 -7.29
C GLU A 32 4.52 -2.23 -6.14
N PRO A 33 4.34 -1.63 -4.95
CA PRO A 33 3.77 -2.34 -3.81
C PRO A 33 2.35 -2.83 -4.11
N ALA A 34 1.93 -3.96 -3.52
CA ALA A 34 0.61 -4.56 -3.78
C ALA A 34 -0.59 -3.65 -3.45
N CYS A 35 -0.38 -2.59 -2.66
CA CYS A 35 -1.37 -1.57 -2.31
C CYS A 35 -1.48 -0.43 -3.35
N PHE A 36 -0.72 -0.50 -4.45
CA PHE A 36 -0.83 0.42 -5.57
C PHE A 36 -1.90 -0.10 -6.53
N SER A 37 -2.74 0.80 -7.00
CA SER A 37 -3.89 0.46 -7.82
C SER A 37 -3.43 -0.09 -9.17
N SER A 38 -3.84 -1.32 -9.47
CA SER A 38 -3.67 -1.94 -10.79
C SER A 38 -4.62 -1.38 -11.85
N VAL A 39 -5.66 -0.64 -11.42
CA VAL A 39 -6.69 -0.08 -12.30
C VAL A 39 -6.35 1.34 -12.72
N ILE A 40 -5.90 2.17 -11.78
CA ILE A 40 -5.49 3.55 -12.05
C ILE A 40 -4.03 3.70 -11.61
N PRO A 41 -3.08 3.73 -12.57
CA PRO A 41 -1.67 3.79 -12.23
C PRO A 41 -1.34 5.04 -11.41
N GLY A 42 -0.44 4.91 -10.44
CA GLY A 42 0.01 6.01 -9.59
C GLY A 42 -0.97 6.40 -8.47
N TRP A 43 -1.90 5.53 -8.09
CA TRP A 43 -2.74 5.72 -6.89
C TRP A 43 -2.44 4.64 -5.86
N PHE A 44 -2.34 5.06 -4.60
CA PHE A 44 -2.32 4.17 -3.45
C PHE A 44 -3.73 4.13 -2.87
N SER A 45 -4.24 2.93 -2.56
CA SER A 45 -5.55 2.75 -1.94
C SER A 45 -5.39 1.99 -0.64
N GLU A 46 -5.79 2.62 0.47
CA GLU A 46 -5.78 2.02 1.79
C GLU A 46 -6.91 0.99 1.91
N MET A 47 -6.55 -0.30 1.90
CA MET A 47 -7.49 -1.41 2.02
C MET A 47 -7.16 -2.24 3.25
N SER A 48 -8.15 -2.47 4.11
CA SER A 48 -8.01 -3.35 5.27
C SER A 48 -9.32 -4.10 5.55
N PRO A 49 -9.26 -5.35 6.04
CA PRO A 49 -10.43 -6.05 6.58
C PRO A 49 -11.12 -5.29 7.74
N MET A 50 -10.45 -4.33 8.36
CA MET A 50 -11.02 -3.50 9.43
C MET A 50 -12.10 -2.52 8.94
N TRP A 51 -12.09 -2.15 7.65
CA TRP A 51 -13.06 -1.27 7.01
C TRP A 51 -13.54 -1.85 5.67
N PRO A 52 -14.35 -2.92 5.70
CA PRO A 52 -14.79 -3.59 4.48
C PRO A 52 -15.72 -2.70 3.64
N GLY A 53 -15.42 -2.58 2.34
CA GLY A 53 -16.26 -1.85 1.38
C GLY A 53 -15.90 -0.38 1.18
N GLU A 54 -14.91 0.13 1.91
CA GLU A 54 -14.37 1.48 1.74
C GLU A 54 -12.85 1.45 1.59
N ALA A 55 -12.28 2.45 0.92
CA ALA A 55 -10.84 2.63 0.79
C ALA A 55 -10.52 4.11 0.54
N HIS A 56 -9.60 4.66 1.31
CA HIS A 56 -9.09 6.01 1.06
C HIS A 56 -7.96 5.93 0.04
N SER A 57 -8.10 6.63 -1.09
CA SER A 57 -7.10 6.64 -2.15
C SER A 57 -6.35 7.96 -2.24
N LEU A 58 -5.02 7.89 -2.27
CA LEU A 58 -4.13 9.03 -2.44
C LEU A 58 -3.30 8.88 -3.71
N LYS A 59 -3.22 9.97 -4.49
CA LYS A 59 -2.37 9.99 -5.68
C LYS A 59 -0.90 10.02 -5.28
N VAL A 60 -0.14 9.05 -5.76
CA VAL A 60 1.29 8.90 -5.51
C VAL A 60 2.06 9.65 -6.59
N GLU A 61 2.95 10.54 -6.17
CA GLU A 61 3.88 11.22 -7.05
C GLU A 61 5.20 10.46 -7.14
N LYS A 62 5.71 9.98 -6.01
CA LYS A 62 6.97 9.23 -5.96
C LYS A 62 7.06 8.33 -4.73
N VAL A 63 7.45 7.08 -4.90
CA VAL A 63 7.82 6.21 -3.76
C VAL A 63 9.21 6.61 -3.27
N LEU A 64 9.31 6.99 -1.99
CA LEU A 64 10.55 7.43 -1.36
C LEU A 64 11.27 6.26 -0.69
N PHE A 65 10.50 5.36 -0.06
CA PHE A 65 11.02 4.19 0.61
C PHE A 65 9.99 3.06 0.55
N GLN A 66 10.48 1.83 0.49
CA GLN A 66 9.68 0.62 0.68
C GLN A 66 10.63 -0.47 1.14
N GLY A 67 10.28 -1.12 2.24
CA GLY A 67 11.04 -2.23 2.80
C GLY A 67 10.18 -2.98 3.82
N LYS A 68 10.59 -4.20 4.13
CA LYS A 68 9.99 -5.01 5.20
C LYS A 68 10.93 -5.00 6.40
N SER A 69 10.42 -4.65 7.56
CA SER A 69 11.11 -4.81 8.84
C SER A 69 10.80 -6.18 9.43
N ASP A 70 11.45 -6.51 10.56
CA ASP A 70 11.16 -7.76 11.30
C ASP A 70 9.71 -7.85 11.81
N TYR A 71 8.99 -6.71 11.82
CA TYR A 71 7.64 -6.60 12.38
C TYR A 71 6.58 -6.29 11.33
N GLN A 72 6.89 -5.44 10.36
CA GLN A 72 5.90 -4.79 9.49
C GLN A 72 6.49 -4.36 8.15
N ASP A 73 5.63 -4.26 7.14
CA ASP A 73 5.91 -3.69 5.83
C ASP A 73 5.82 -2.15 5.90
N VAL A 74 6.93 -1.47 5.60
CA VAL A 74 7.07 -0.01 5.73
C VAL A 74 7.16 0.62 4.34
N ILE A 75 6.29 1.58 4.07
CA ILE A 75 6.29 2.36 2.83
C ILE A 75 6.26 3.84 3.17
N VAL A 76 7.09 4.61 2.48
CA VAL A 76 7.04 6.08 2.51
C VAL A 76 6.93 6.57 1.08
N PHE A 77 5.94 7.39 0.79
CA PHE A 77 5.78 7.98 -0.53
C PHE A 77 5.42 9.46 -0.45
N GLN A 78 5.78 10.20 -1.49
CA GLN A 78 5.32 11.55 -1.74
C GLN A 78 3.95 11.47 -2.42
N SER A 79 2.94 12.04 -1.79
CA SER A 79 1.62 12.22 -2.39
C SER A 79 1.54 13.55 -3.13
N ALA A 80 0.62 13.65 -4.09
CA ALA A 80 0.43 14.86 -4.88
C ALA A 80 -0.16 16.04 -4.07
N THR A 81 -0.94 15.78 -3.02
CA THR A 81 -1.71 16.81 -2.31
C THR A 81 -1.59 16.78 -0.78
N TYR A 82 -1.07 15.69 -0.19
CA TYR A 82 -0.98 15.47 1.25
C TYR A 82 0.47 15.48 1.79
N GLY A 83 1.45 15.81 0.94
CA GLY A 83 2.86 15.77 1.33
C GLY A 83 3.38 14.34 1.40
N LYS A 84 4.35 14.09 2.29
CA LYS A 84 4.86 12.74 2.54
C LYS A 84 3.87 11.94 3.36
N VAL A 85 3.75 10.67 3.01
CA VAL A 85 2.84 9.71 3.63
C VAL A 85 3.63 8.53 4.15
N LEU A 86 3.39 8.15 5.41
CA LEU A 86 3.90 6.93 6.03
C LEU A 86 2.80 5.87 6.05
N VAL A 87 3.12 4.69 5.55
CA VAL A 87 2.23 3.53 5.53
C VAL A 87 2.91 2.34 6.20
N LEU A 88 2.19 1.67 7.08
CA LEU A 88 2.62 0.45 7.76
C LEU A 88 1.58 -0.64 7.48
N ASP A 89 2.03 -1.79 6.98
CA ASP A 89 1.19 -2.95 6.63
C ASP A 89 -0.01 -2.59 5.73
N GLY A 90 0.14 -1.59 4.86
CA GLY A 90 -0.91 -1.11 3.96
C GLY A 90 -1.87 -0.08 4.55
N VAL A 91 -1.69 0.31 5.81
CA VAL A 91 -2.49 1.32 6.53
C VAL A 91 -1.74 2.64 6.63
N ILE A 92 -2.41 3.76 6.31
CA ILE A 92 -1.86 5.10 6.44
C ILE A 92 -1.71 5.45 7.92
N GLN A 93 -0.50 5.73 8.34
CA GLN A 93 -0.22 6.14 9.72
C GLN A 93 -0.22 7.66 9.88
N LEU A 94 0.28 8.36 8.87
CA LEU A 94 0.47 9.80 8.94
C LEU A 94 0.61 10.41 7.55
N THR A 95 0.07 11.62 7.38
CA THR A 95 0.39 12.51 6.27
C THR A 95 0.82 13.88 6.82
N GLU A 96 1.78 14.54 6.16
CA GLU A 96 2.26 15.86 6.59
C GLU A 96 1.15 16.93 6.62
N ARG A 97 0.09 16.74 5.82
CA ARG A 97 -1.00 17.74 5.70
C ARG A 97 -1.96 17.74 6.89
N ASP A 98 -2.22 16.59 7.51
CA ASP A 98 -3.25 16.43 8.53
C ASP A 98 -2.75 15.88 9.87
N GLU A 99 -1.43 15.65 10.00
CA GLU A 99 -0.83 15.11 11.22
C GLU A 99 -1.15 15.93 12.49
N CYS A 100 -1.29 17.25 12.37
CA CYS A 100 -1.52 18.14 13.51
C CYS A 100 -2.82 17.79 14.23
N ALA A 101 -3.88 17.41 13.50
CA ALA A 101 -5.17 17.10 14.10
C ALA A 101 -5.06 15.90 15.03
N TYR A 102 -4.37 14.84 14.62
CA TYR A 102 -4.20 13.65 15.47
C TYR A 102 -3.20 13.91 16.60
N GLN A 103 -2.02 14.46 16.28
CA GLN A 103 -0.93 14.67 17.25
C GLN A 103 -1.32 15.65 18.36
N GLU A 104 -1.99 16.76 18.03
CA GLU A 104 -2.46 17.73 19.01
C GLU A 104 -3.58 17.15 19.86
N MET A 105 -4.54 16.43 19.26
CA MET A 105 -5.66 15.88 20.02
C MET A 105 -5.21 14.77 20.97
N ILE A 106 -4.39 13.82 20.52
CA ILE A 106 -3.93 12.73 21.40
C ILE A 106 -3.05 13.24 22.53
N THR A 107 -2.32 14.33 22.32
CA THR A 107 -1.41 14.91 23.30
C THR A 107 -2.13 15.86 24.25
N HIS A 108 -2.89 16.82 23.72
CA HIS A 108 -3.47 17.90 24.53
C HIS A 108 -4.74 17.49 25.27
N LEU A 109 -5.56 16.55 24.75
CA LEU A 109 -6.72 16.07 25.49
C LEU A 109 -6.35 15.55 26.90
N PRO A 110 -5.40 14.61 27.07
CA PRO A 110 -5.03 14.15 28.40
C PRO A 110 -4.23 15.19 29.18
N LEU A 111 -3.29 15.91 28.56
CA LEU A 111 -2.39 16.83 29.29
C LEU A 111 -3.10 18.09 29.80
N CYS A 112 -4.09 18.60 29.08
CA CYS A 112 -4.88 19.74 29.52
C CYS A 112 -5.97 19.36 30.54
N SER A 113 -6.26 18.06 30.70
CA SER A 113 -7.26 17.56 31.66
C SER A 113 -6.70 17.35 33.08
N ILE A 114 -5.39 17.52 33.28
CA ILE A 114 -4.71 17.33 34.58
C ILE A 114 -3.83 18.54 34.92
N LEU A 115 -3.73 18.86 36.22
CA LEU A 115 -2.93 19.99 36.68
C LEU A 115 -1.44 19.62 36.73
N ASN A 116 -0.62 20.40 36.01
CA ASN A 116 0.84 20.34 36.02
C ASN A 116 1.42 18.92 35.81
N PRO A 117 1.15 18.28 34.66
CA PRO A 117 1.74 16.98 34.34
C PRO A 117 3.26 17.06 34.30
N LYS A 118 3.95 16.25 35.13
CA LYS A 118 5.43 16.24 35.21
C LYS A 118 6.09 15.01 34.58
N LYS A 119 5.34 13.92 34.41
CA LYS A 119 5.83 12.66 33.85
C LYS A 119 4.73 11.99 33.05
N VAL A 120 4.97 11.83 31.76
CA VAL A 120 4.19 11.01 30.83
C VAL A 120 5.03 9.78 30.57
N ASN A 121 4.45 8.61 30.76
CA ASN A 121 5.14 7.32 30.70
C ASN A 121 4.59 6.48 29.56
#